data_AF-A0A4Q6G1F6-F1
#
_entry.id   AF-A0A4Q6G1F6-F1
#
_cell.length_a   1.000
_cell.length_b   1.000
_cell.length_c   1.000
_cell.angle_alpha   90.00
_cell.angle_beta   90.00
_cell.angle_gamma   90.00
#
_symmetry.space_group_name_H-M   'P 1'
#
loop_
_entity.id
_entity.type
_entity.pdbx_description
1 polymer ?
#
loop_
_entity_poly.entity_id
_entity_poly.type
_entity_poly.pdbx_seq_one_letter_code
_entity_poly.pdbx_strand_id
1 'polypeptide(L)'
;MEEGLDQWRQEIRALDNEIITRAARRMELALKIGQYKADHQLPVKDFRVEKEIIERTRIMAESMGLSADFAEHLMTLIMGHSVREQNKLHESKRSGSAPSLKNVLVIGGLGRMGRWFSQYFQSIGFQVSIHDIKTEETPENYSRHLDLNTDLSRYEVILLTTPIAATQTLLQSLAKQHVKALIIETSSLKTPVLSGLRALQESGAKVASIHPMFGPDTDLLVDKNILICRGEGLSSEEAAALYFHSTSADLVTIDIDQH
;
A
#
# COMPACT_ATOMS: atom_id res chain seq x y z
N MET A 1 11.30 -28.61 -38.60
CA MET A 1 10.46 -28.56 -37.39
C MET A 1 10.68 -27.30 -36.55
N GLU A 2 11.52 -26.33 -36.97
CA GLU A 2 11.73 -25.05 -36.24
C GLU A 2 10.76 -23.93 -36.63
N GLU A 3 10.02 -24.05 -37.75
CA GLU A 3 9.15 -22.97 -38.28
C GLU A 3 8.01 -22.57 -37.34
N GLY A 4 7.43 -23.51 -36.58
CA GLY A 4 6.31 -23.21 -35.67
C GLY A 4 6.74 -22.43 -34.43
N LEU A 5 7.92 -22.73 -33.88
CA LEU A 5 8.41 -22.08 -32.66
C LEU A 5 8.76 -20.61 -32.93
N ASP A 6 9.43 -20.32 -34.05
CA ASP A 6 9.80 -18.96 -34.39
C ASP A 6 8.60 -18.11 -34.82
N GLN A 7 7.58 -18.72 -35.44
CA GLN A 7 6.31 -18.05 -35.71
C GLN A 7 5.57 -17.67 -34.42
N TRP A 8 5.44 -18.59 -33.45
CA TRP A 8 4.82 -18.27 -32.15
C TRP A 8 5.60 -17.20 -31.39
N ARG A 9 6.93 -17.20 -31.45
CA ARG A 9 7.75 -16.14 -30.84
C ARG A 9 7.51 -14.78 -31.49
N GLN A 10 7.32 -14.72 -32.81
CA GLN A 10 7.00 -13.47 -33.49
C GLN A 10 5.60 -12.97 -33.11
N GLU A 11 4.63 -13.88 -33.00
CA GLU A 11 3.29 -13.55 -32.54
C GLU A 11 3.28 -13.04 -31.10
N ILE A 12 4.01 -13.70 -30.19
CA ILE A 12 4.18 -13.21 -28.80
C ILE A 12 4.78 -11.81 -28.78
N ARG A 13 5.84 -11.54 -29.57
CA ARG A 13 6.43 -10.19 -29.65
C ARG A 13 5.44 -9.15 -30.16
N ALA A 14 4.57 -9.50 -31.10
CA ALA A 14 3.52 -8.60 -31.57
C ALA A 14 2.51 -8.31 -30.45
N LEU A 15 2.07 -9.35 -29.73
CA LEU A 15 1.17 -9.21 -28.58
C LEU A 15 1.79 -8.38 -27.45
N ASP A 16 3.07 -8.57 -27.14
CA ASP A 16 3.79 -7.77 -26.14
C ASP A 16 3.76 -6.27 -26.49
N ASN A 17 4.01 -5.94 -27.76
CA ASN A 17 3.91 -4.56 -28.24
C ASN A 17 2.49 -4.00 -28.14
N GLU A 18 1.48 -4.83 -28.42
CA GLU A 18 0.08 -4.45 -28.27
C GLU A 18 -0.28 -4.18 -26.81
N ILE A 19 0.16 -5.03 -25.88
CA ILE A 19 -0.07 -4.84 -24.43
C ILE A 19 0.50 -3.49 -23.98
N ILE A 20 1.74 -3.19 -24.33
CA ILE A 20 2.39 -1.91 -23.97
C ILE A 20 1.65 -0.72 -24.61
N THR A 21 1.27 -0.84 -25.89
CA THR A 21 0.53 0.21 -26.60
C THR A 21 -0.84 0.48 -25.96
N ARG A 22 -1.57 -0.56 -25.57
CA ARG A 22 -2.86 -0.45 -24.89
C ARG A 22 -2.70 0.14 -23.49
N ALA A 23 -1.66 -0.26 -22.75
CA ALA A 23 -1.34 0.32 -21.44
C ALA A 23 -1.04 1.82 -21.55
N ALA A 24 -0.24 2.24 -22.54
CA ALA A 24 0.03 3.64 -22.83
C ALA A 24 -1.25 4.43 -23.17
N ARG A 25 -2.12 3.88 -24.03
CA ARG A 25 -3.39 4.52 -24.35
C ARG A 25 -4.32 4.65 -23.14
N ARG A 26 -4.37 3.63 -22.28
CA ARG A 26 -5.12 3.68 -21.02
C ARG A 26 -4.57 4.77 -20.11
N MET A 27 -3.25 4.92 -20.05
CA MET A 27 -2.57 5.98 -19.28
C MET A 27 -3.00 7.37 -19.76
N GLU A 28 -2.97 7.63 -21.07
CA GLU A 28 -3.41 8.92 -21.63
C GLU A 28 -4.85 9.27 -21.21
N LEU A 29 -5.76 8.29 -21.23
CA LEU A 29 -7.14 8.47 -20.79
C LEU A 29 -7.23 8.73 -19.28
N ALA A 30 -6.46 7.98 -18.48
CA ALA A 30 -6.40 8.19 -17.04
C ALA A 30 -5.90 9.60 -16.69
N LEU A 31 -4.90 10.12 -17.40
CA LEU A 31 -4.41 11.49 -17.20
C LEU A 31 -5.46 12.55 -17.60
N LYS A 32 -6.21 12.33 -18.68
CA LYS A 32 -7.34 13.21 -19.05
C LYS A 32 -8.44 13.22 -17.97
N ILE A 33 -8.78 12.05 -17.42
CA ILE A 33 -9.73 11.92 -16.31
C ILE A 33 -9.19 12.63 -15.07
N GLY A 34 -7.92 12.44 -14.73
CA GLY A 34 -7.25 13.14 -13.63
C GLY A 34 -7.32 14.65 -13.78
N GLN A 35 -7.01 15.16 -14.99
CA GLN A 35 -7.12 16.58 -15.31
C GLN A 35 -8.54 17.12 -15.13
N TYR A 36 -9.54 16.42 -15.68
CA TYR A 36 -10.93 16.80 -15.50
C TYR A 36 -11.33 16.84 -14.03
N LYS A 37 -10.95 15.83 -13.25
CA LYS A 37 -11.21 15.79 -11.80
C LYS A 37 -10.53 16.95 -11.07
N ALA A 38 -9.30 17.30 -11.46
CA ALA A 38 -8.56 18.45 -10.94
C ALA A 38 -9.35 19.75 -11.10
N ASP A 39 -9.81 20.01 -12.31
CA ASP A 39 -10.48 21.25 -12.68
C ASP A 39 -11.84 21.41 -11.97
N HIS A 40 -12.44 20.29 -11.55
CA HIS A 40 -13.74 20.23 -10.87
C HIS A 40 -13.63 19.94 -9.36
N GLN A 41 -12.42 19.97 -8.78
CA GLN A 41 -12.16 19.65 -7.36
C GLN A 41 -12.68 18.27 -6.92
N LEU A 42 -12.77 17.33 -7.87
CA LEU A 42 -13.17 15.96 -7.60
C LEU A 42 -11.96 15.14 -7.14
N PRO A 43 -12.16 14.13 -6.27
CA PRO A 43 -11.07 13.28 -5.82
C PRO A 43 -10.49 12.46 -6.97
N VAL A 44 -9.16 12.44 -7.06
CA VAL A 44 -8.41 11.68 -8.09
C VAL A 44 -8.75 10.19 -8.02
N LYS A 45 -8.91 9.64 -6.81
CA LYS A 45 -9.37 8.27 -6.58
C LYS A 45 -10.87 8.18 -6.34
N ASP A 46 -11.50 7.22 -7.01
CA ASP A 46 -12.89 6.83 -6.80
C ASP A 46 -12.92 5.31 -6.58
N PHE A 47 -13.08 4.91 -5.32
CA PHE A 47 -12.97 3.52 -4.89
C PHE A 47 -14.08 2.63 -5.45
N ARG A 48 -15.25 3.19 -5.78
CA ARG A 48 -16.33 2.43 -6.43
C ARG A 48 -15.91 2.01 -7.83
N VAL A 49 -15.26 2.93 -8.54
CA VAL A 49 -14.73 2.68 -9.89
C VAL A 49 -13.58 1.67 -9.84
N GLU A 50 -12.67 1.76 -8.86
CA GLU A 50 -11.56 0.81 -8.71
C GLU A 50 -12.05 -0.62 -8.42
N LYS A 51 -12.99 -0.78 -7.47
CA LYS A 51 -13.60 -2.09 -7.16
C LYS A 51 -14.32 -2.68 -8.37
N GLU A 52 -15.07 -1.87 -9.11
CA GLU A 52 -15.75 -2.29 -10.35
C GLU A 52 -14.74 -2.71 -11.43
N ILE A 53 -13.59 -2.02 -11.55
CA ILE A 53 -12.52 -2.39 -12.48
C ILE A 53 -11.91 -3.75 -12.12
N ILE A 54 -11.67 -4.02 -10.84
CA ILE A 54 -11.12 -5.32 -10.44
C ILE A 54 -12.13 -6.44 -10.68
N GLU A 55 -13.39 -6.25 -10.25
CA GLU A 55 -14.43 -7.26 -10.40
C GLU A 55 -14.65 -7.66 -11.86
N ARG A 56 -14.82 -6.68 -12.75
CA ARG A 56 -14.98 -6.95 -14.19
C ARG A 56 -13.74 -7.61 -14.80
N THR A 57 -12.54 -7.28 -14.30
CA THR A 57 -11.29 -7.87 -14.77
C THR A 57 -11.20 -9.34 -14.38
N ARG A 58 -11.60 -9.70 -13.15
CA ARG A 58 -11.64 -11.09 -12.69
C ARG A 58 -12.60 -11.92 -13.54
N ILE A 59 -13.83 -11.45 -13.71
CA ILE A 59 -14.86 -12.10 -14.54
C ILE A 59 -14.35 -12.29 -15.99
N MET A 60 -13.75 -11.25 -16.57
CA MET A 60 -13.19 -11.33 -17.92
C MET A 60 -12.06 -12.34 -18.01
N ALA A 61 -11.12 -12.35 -17.05
CA ALA A 61 -10.00 -13.27 -17.04
C ALA A 61 -10.46 -14.73 -16.99
N GLU A 62 -11.38 -15.06 -16.08
CA GLU A 62 -11.94 -16.40 -15.96
C GLU A 62 -12.63 -16.84 -17.25
N SER A 63 -13.38 -15.94 -17.90
CA SER A 63 -14.04 -16.24 -19.19
C SER A 63 -13.06 -16.54 -20.33
N MET A 64 -11.80 -16.11 -20.20
CA MET A 64 -10.73 -16.32 -21.18
C MET A 64 -9.76 -17.42 -20.77
N GLY A 65 -10.03 -18.14 -19.67
CA GLY A 65 -9.14 -19.18 -19.14
C GLY A 65 -7.85 -18.64 -18.50
N LEU A 66 -7.82 -17.36 -18.16
CA LEU A 66 -6.72 -16.71 -17.45
C LEU A 66 -7.01 -16.69 -15.95
N SER A 67 -5.97 -16.82 -15.12
CA SER A 67 -6.11 -16.65 -13.67
C SER A 67 -6.65 -15.25 -13.34
N ALA A 68 -7.75 -15.20 -12.57
CA ALA A 68 -8.32 -13.96 -12.05
C ALA A 68 -7.27 -13.13 -11.30
N ASP A 69 -6.36 -13.81 -10.61
CA ASP A 69 -5.35 -13.23 -9.72
C ASP A 69 -4.26 -12.54 -10.51
N PHE A 70 -3.77 -13.22 -11.54
CA PHE A 70 -2.83 -12.64 -12.47
C PHE A 70 -3.41 -11.39 -13.15
N ALA A 71 -4.67 -11.43 -13.57
CA ALA A 71 -5.32 -10.31 -14.22
C ALA A 71 -5.53 -9.11 -13.27
N GLU A 72 -5.93 -9.38 -12.03
CA GLU A 72 -6.06 -8.37 -10.97
C GLU A 72 -4.71 -7.70 -10.66
N HIS A 73 -3.64 -8.47 -10.51
CA HIS A 73 -2.28 -7.95 -10.30
C HIS A 73 -1.83 -7.05 -11.44
N LEU A 74 -1.99 -7.52 -12.68
CA LEU A 74 -1.64 -6.73 -13.87
C LEU A 74 -2.41 -5.41 -13.89
N MET A 75 -3.73 -5.46 -13.65
CA MET A 75 -4.55 -4.26 -13.64
C MET A 75 -4.23 -3.32 -12.48
N THR A 76 -3.91 -3.85 -11.30
CA THR A 76 -3.49 -3.07 -10.14
C THR A 76 -2.16 -2.37 -10.39
N LEU A 77 -1.19 -3.04 -11.02
CA LEU A 77 0.08 -2.42 -11.43
C LEU A 77 -0.13 -1.27 -12.40
N ILE A 78 -0.97 -1.46 -13.42
CA ILE A 78 -1.29 -0.43 -14.42
C ILE A 78 -2.03 0.75 -13.76
N MET A 79 -2.98 0.49 -12.85
CA MET A 79 -3.69 1.52 -12.09
C MET A 79 -2.75 2.31 -11.17
N GLY A 80 -1.88 1.62 -10.44
CA GLY A 80 -0.88 2.24 -9.57
C GLY A 80 0.04 3.19 -10.33
N HIS A 81 0.53 2.76 -11.50
CA HIS A 81 1.30 3.65 -12.39
C HIS A 81 0.46 4.87 -12.83
N SER A 82 -0.83 4.67 -13.13
CA SER A 82 -1.73 5.75 -13.55
C SER A 82 -1.94 6.80 -12.47
N VAL A 83 -2.08 6.38 -11.23
CA VAL A 83 -2.22 7.29 -10.08
C VAL A 83 -0.94 8.08 -9.85
N ARG A 84 0.23 7.43 -9.93
CA ARG A 84 1.53 8.11 -9.79
C ARG A 84 1.73 9.21 -10.83
N GLU A 85 1.42 8.94 -12.09
CA GLU A 85 1.56 9.95 -13.16
C GLU A 85 0.53 11.08 -13.05
N GLN A 86 -0.70 10.79 -12.62
CA GLN A 86 -1.69 11.84 -12.31
C GLN A 86 -1.19 12.75 -11.18
N ASN A 87 -0.68 12.19 -10.08
CA ASN A 87 -0.15 12.97 -8.97
C ASN A 87 0.97 13.92 -9.42
N LYS A 88 1.93 13.45 -10.23
CA LYS A 88 2.98 14.29 -10.82
C LYS A 88 2.43 15.45 -11.66
N LEU A 89 1.38 15.21 -12.47
CA LEU A 89 0.74 16.27 -13.26
C LEU A 89 0.05 17.30 -12.38
N HIS A 90 -0.70 16.86 -11.36
CA HIS A 90 -1.34 17.73 -10.38
C HIS A 90 -0.32 18.58 -9.61
N GLU A 91 0.84 18.00 -9.27
CA GLU A 91 1.96 18.68 -8.62
C GLU A 91 2.56 19.79 -9.50
N SER A 92 2.78 19.52 -10.79
CA SER A 92 3.35 20.50 -11.72
C SER A 92 2.50 21.76 -11.89
N LYS A 93 1.16 21.62 -11.83
CA LYS A 93 0.20 22.72 -11.95
C LYS A 93 0.04 23.56 -10.68
N ARG A 94 0.49 23.07 -9.52
CA ARG A 94 0.38 23.74 -8.21
C ARG A 94 1.61 24.59 -7.82
N SER A 95 2.47 24.91 -8.77
CA SER A 95 3.78 25.55 -8.55
C SER A 95 3.77 26.67 -7.49
N GLY A 96 4.40 26.36 -6.35
CA GLY A 96 4.63 27.25 -5.21
C GLY A 96 5.29 26.54 -4.00
N SER A 97 5.07 25.23 -3.84
CA SER A 97 5.72 24.42 -2.80
C SER A 97 6.18 23.09 -3.37
N ALA A 98 7.40 22.66 -3.03
CA ALA A 98 8.01 21.40 -3.42
C ALA A 98 7.08 20.19 -3.23
N PRO A 99 7.21 19.12 -4.05
CA PRO A 99 6.35 17.95 -3.99
C PRO A 99 6.42 17.30 -2.61
N SER A 100 5.30 17.12 -1.91
CA SER A 100 5.24 16.13 -0.82
C SER A 100 4.79 14.81 -1.43
N LEU A 101 5.72 14.10 -2.07
CA LEU A 101 5.53 12.66 -2.28
C LEU A 101 5.24 12.05 -0.92
N LYS A 102 4.19 11.22 -0.85
CA LYS A 102 3.79 10.65 0.42
C LYS A 102 4.81 9.61 0.86
N ASN A 103 5.46 9.85 1.99
CA ASN A 103 6.48 8.95 2.50
C ASN A 103 5.86 7.98 3.52
N VAL A 104 6.17 6.71 3.37
CA VAL A 104 5.89 5.68 4.39
C VAL A 104 7.19 5.07 4.86
N LEU A 105 7.27 4.83 6.18
CA LEU A 105 8.32 4.02 6.78
C LEU A 105 7.75 2.65 7.14
N VAL A 106 8.34 1.58 6.64
CA VAL A 106 8.00 0.20 7.02
C VAL A 106 9.09 -0.34 7.96
N ILE A 107 8.76 -0.48 9.23
CA ILE A 107 9.61 -1.05 10.28
C ILE A 107 9.40 -2.57 10.29
N GLY A 108 10.47 -3.35 10.12
CA GLY A 108 10.40 -4.77 9.81
C GLY A 108 10.21 -5.05 8.31
N GLY A 109 10.56 -4.08 7.45
CA GLY A 109 10.30 -4.11 6.01
C GLY A 109 11.04 -5.21 5.22
N LEU A 110 12.11 -5.80 5.77
CA LEU A 110 12.82 -6.93 5.14
C LEU A 110 12.22 -8.28 5.55
N GLY A 111 11.34 -8.30 6.55
CA GLY A 111 10.49 -9.44 6.89
C GLY A 111 9.41 -9.70 5.84
N ARG A 112 8.79 -10.88 5.88
CA ARG A 112 7.84 -11.31 4.84
C ARG A 112 6.64 -10.35 4.69
N MET A 113 5.93 -10.05 5.78
CA MET A 113 4.82 -9.08 5.75
C MET A 113 5.30 -7.66 5.44
N GLY A 114 6.49 -7.28 5.94
CA GLY A 114 7.09 -5.98 5.63
C GLY A 114 7.35 -5.78 4.14
N ARG A 115 7.81 -6.82 3.44
CA ARG A 115 7.98 -6.80 1.98
C ARG A 115 6.64 -6.64 1.27
N TRP A 116 5.61 -7.38 1.71
CA TRP A 116 4.26 -7.28 1.17
C TRP A 116 3.71 -5.84 1.30
N PHE A 117 3.79 -5.25 2.49
CA PHE A 117 3.33 -3.87 2.70
C PHE A 117 4.18 -2.85 1.95
N SER A 118 5.49 -3.06 1.83
CA SER A 118 6.37 -2.20 1.04
C SER A 118 5.94 -2.18 -0.44
N GLN A 119 5.64 -3.35 -1.01
CA GLN A 119 5.10 -3.47 -2.37
C GLN A 119 3.73 -2.80 -2.48
N TYR A 120 2.84 -3.04 -1.51
CA TYR A 120 1.51 -2.44 -1.46
C TYR A 120 1.57 -0.91 -1.49
N PHE A 121 2.29 -0.30 -0.54
CA PHE A 121 2.40 1.15 -0.44
C PHE A 121 3.06 1.77 -1.68
N GLN A 122 4.07 1.11 -2.26
CA GLN A 122 4.64 1.54 -3.53
C GLN A 122 3.63 1.49 -4.69
N SER A 123 2.79 0.45 -4.73
CA SER A 123 1.77 0.30 -5.78
C SER A 123 0.72 1.42 -5.71
N ILE A 124 0.39 1.90 -4.51
CA ILE A 124 -0.56 3.00 -4.31
C ILE A 124 0.08 4.39 -4.33
N GLY A 125 1.39 4.47 -4.61
CA GLY A 125 2.10 5.71 -4.95
C GLY A 125 2.96 6.34 -3.84
N PHE A 126 3.26 5.61 -2.76
CA PHE A 126 4.14 6.11 -1.70
C PHE A 126 5.61 5.90 -2.05
N GLN A 127 6.46 6.82 -1.56
CA GLN A 127 7.89 6.56 -1.42
C GLN A 127 8.10 5.74 -0.15
N VAL A 128 8.63 4.53 -0.32
CA VAL A 128 8.79 3.57 0.76
C VAL A 128 10.22 3.61 1.28
N SER A 129 10.36 3.88 2.58
CA SER A 129 11.57 3.64 3.33
C SER A 129 11.45 2.39 4.18
N ILE A 130 12.53 1.62 4.31
CA ILE A 130 12.59 0.42 5.13
C ILE A 130 13.52 0.64 6.31
N HIS A 131 13.06 0.27 7.50
CA HIS A 131 13.91 0.07 8.67
C HIS A 131 13.80 -1.39 9.11
N ASP A 132 14.93 -2.05 9.35
CA ASP A 132 14.94 -3.45 9.80
C ASP A 132 16.23 -3.73 10.59
N ILE A 133 16.13 -4.65 11.56
CA ILE A 133 17.28 -5.17 12.31
C ILE A 133 18.19 -6.03 11.41
N LYS A 134 17.61 -6.60 10.35
CA LYS A 134 18.36 -7.34 9.34
C LYS A 134 19.29 -6.39 8.59
N THR A 135 20.53 -6.84 8.37
CA THR A 135 21.55 -6.07 7.65
C THR A 135 21.57 -6.36 6.15
N GLU A 136 20.68 -7.22 5.66
CA GLU A 136 20.48 -7.51 4.24
C GLU A 136 20.34 -6.22 3.41
N GLU A 137 20.73 -6.31 2.13
CA GLU A 137 20.60 -5.20 1.19
C GLU A 137 19.12 -4.82 1.01
N THR A 138 18.85 -3.52 1.02
CA THR A 138 17.51 -3.00 0.75
C THR A 138 17.27 -3.04 -0.76
N PRO A 139 16.13 -3.59 -1.24
CA PRO A 139 15.81 -3.59 -2.66
C PRO A 139 15.93 -2.19 -3.29
N GLU A 140 16.45 -2.10 -4.52
CA GLU A 140 16.76 -0.84 -5.21
C GLU A 140 15.59 0.15 -5.31
N ASN A 141 14.36 -0.38 -5.28
CA ASN A 141 13.12 0.39 -5.37
C ASN A 141 12.70 1.03 -4.03
N TYR A 142 13.44 0.81 -2.93
CA TYR A 142 13.17 1.36 -1.61
C TYR A 142 14.42 2.05 -1.03
N SER A 143 14.23 3.08 -0.20
CA SER A 143 15.32 3.70 0.56
C SER A 143 15.47 3.05 1.94
N ARG A 144 16.68 3.04 2.50
CA ARG A 144 16.91 2.57 3.87
C ARG A 144 16.82 3.72 4.88
N HIS A 145 16.13 3.49 5.99
CA HIS A 145 16.10 4.38 7.14
C HIS A 145 16.83 3.72 8.32
N LEU A 146 17.96 4.29 8.73
CA LEU A 146 18.91 3.62 9.62
C LEU A 146 18.58 3.82 11.10
N ASP A 147 18.16 5.03 11.51
CA ASP A 147 17.99 5.39 12.91
C ASP A 147 16.60 5.97 13.17
N LEU A 148 15.78 5.21 13.91
CA LEU A 148 14.43 5.58 14.32
C LEU A 148 14.38 6.76 15.28
N ASN A 149 15.51 7.31 15.74
CA ASN A 149 15.53 8.53 16.57
C ASN A 149 15.66 9.81 15.74
N THR A 150 15.73 9.70 14.42
CA THR A 150 16.00 10.83 13.52
C THR A 150 15.02 10.87 12.36
N ASP A 151 14.74 12.08 11.84
CA ASP A 151 14.05 12.30 10.56
C ASP A 151 12.72 11.54 10.38
N LEU A 152 11.97 11.30 11.46
CA LEU A 152 10.65 10.68 11.37
C LEU A 152 9.56 11.65 10.86
N SER A 153 9.82 12.96 10.88
CA SER A 153 8.86 14.00 10.53
C SER A 153 8.53 14.05 9.03
N ARG A 154 9.36 13.45 8.17
CA ARG A 154 9.11 13.38 6.72
C ARG A 154 8.07 12.33 6.35
N TYR A 155 7.75 11.39 7.24
CA TYR A 155 6.80 10.31 6.99
C TYR A 155 5.38 10.73 7.34
N GLU A 156 4.44 10.36 6.49
CA GLU A 156 3.01 10.46 6.77
C GLU A 156 2.49 9.22 7.51
N VAL A 157 3.10 8.06 7.24
CA VAL A 157 2.74 6.78 7.84
C VAL A 157 4.00 6.06 8.29
N ILE A 158 3.95 5.47 9.49
CA ILE A 158 4.94 4.52 10.00
C ILE A 158 4.21 3.21 10.28
N LEU A 159 4.53 2.17 9.51
CA LEU A 159 3.95 0.83 9.64
C LEU A 159 4.91 -0.08 10.39
N LEU A 160 4.43 -0.77 11.44
CA LEU A 160 5.20 -1.77 12.19
C LEU A 160 4.74 -3.18 11.78
N THR A 161 5.66 -3.93 11.18
CA THR A 161 5.50 -5.34 10.76
C THR A 161 6.57 -6.23 11.40
N THR A 162 6.83 -6.01 12.69
CA THR A 162 7.84 -6.72 13.47
C THR A 162 7.21 -7.80 14.37
N PRO A 163 8.00 -8.75 14.90
CA PRO A 163 7.50 -9.69 15.91
C PRO A 163 6.92 -8.97 17.13
N ILE A 164 5.84 -9.49 17.69
CA ILE A 164 5.04 -8.88 18.77
C ILE A 164 5.91 -8.31 19.92
N ALA A 165 6.91 -9.05 20.39
CA ALA A 165 7.80 -8.61 21.47
C ALA A 165 8.61 -7.35 21.10
N ALA A 166 9.04 -7.26 19.84
CA ALA A 166 9.72 -6.08 19.31
C ALA A 166 8.74 -4.92 19.07
N THR A 167 7.53 -5.20 18.56
CA THR A 167 6.48 -4.19 18.33
C THR A 167 6.22 -3.38 19.61
N GLN A 168 5.98 -4.06 20.73
CA GLN A 168 5.70 -3.38 22.00
C GLN A 168 6.82 -2.41 22.41
N THR A 169 8.07 -2.83 22.30
CA THR A 169 9.23 -1.99 22.64
C THR A 169 9.37 -0.80 21.69
N LEU A 170 9.11 -1.01 20.40
CA LEU A 170 9.15 0.04 19.38
C LEU A 170 8.05 1.07 19.59
N LEU A 171 6.82 0.66 19.89
CA LEU A 171 5.71 1.58 20.19
C LEU A 171 6.05 2.48 21.39
N GLN A 172 6.60 1.91 22.47
CA GLN A 172 7.04 2.69 23.64
C GLN A 172 8.20 3.65 23.31
N SER A 173 9.13 3.24 22.46
CA SER A 173 10.22 4.11 22.00
C SER A 173 9.67 5.27 21.17
N LEU A 174 8.79 4.99 20.22
CA LEU A 174 8.12 5.99 19.39
C LEU A 174 7.24 6.94 20.23
N ALA A 175 6.62 6.47 21.32
CA ALA A 175 5.84 7.31 22.23
C ALA A 175 6.67 8.39 22.93
N LYS A 176 7.95 8.12 23.18
CA LYS A 176 8.90 9.12 23.72
C LYS A 176 9.32 10.15 22.67
N GLN A 177 8.98 9.90 21.40
CA GLN A 177 9.24 10.81 20.30
C GLN A 177 7.93 11.52 19.93
N HIS A 178 7.98 12.82 19.66
CA HIS A 178 6.81 13.55 19.16
C HIS A 178 6.59 13.28 17.67
N VAL A 179 6.10 12.09 17.35
CA VAL A 179 5.85 11.64 15.98
C VAL A 179 4.53 12.19 15.46
N LYS A 180 4.58 12.91 14.33
CA LYS A 180 3.38 13.46 13.65
C LYS A 180 2.70 12.48 12.68
N ALA A 181 3.45 11.48 12.23
CA ALA A 181 2.97 10.44 11.31
C ALA A 181 1.84 9.62 11.95
N LEU A 182 0.98 9.03 11.11
CA LEU A 182 0.10 7.95 11.54
C LEU A 182 0.94 6.69 11.79
N ILE A 183 0.90 6.18 13.01
CA ILE A 183 1.55 4.91 13.36
C ILE A 183 0.51 3.80 13.24
N ILE A 184 0.80 2.80 12.42
CA ILE A 184 -0.03 1.62 12.20
C ILE A 184 0.77 0.40 12.61
N GLU A 185 0.27 -0.40 13.55
CA GLU A 185 0.86 -1.69 13.88
C GLU A 185 0.00 -2.85 13.35
N THR A 186 0.64 -3.99 13.07
CA THR A 186 0.03 -5.11 12.34
C THR A 186 0.02 -6.44 13.09
N SER A 187 0.25 -6.41 14.41
CA SER A 187 0.43 -7.62 15.23
C SER A 187 -0.80 -8.52 15.19
N SER A 188 -0.56 -9.84 15.14
CA SER A 188 -1.65 -10.82 15.13
C SER A 188 -2.34 -11.01 16.48
N LEU A 189 -1.74 -10.53 17.57
CA LEU A 189 -2.31 -10.50 18.93
C LEU A 189 -2.16 -9.10 19.50
N LYS A 190 -3.24 -8.56 20.10
CA LYS A 190 -3.28 -7.16 20.54
C LYS A 190 -2.97 -6.96 22.00
N THR A 191 -3.37 -7.89 22.86
CA THR A 191 -3.08 -7.85 24.31
C THR A 191 -1.63 -7.48 24.63
N PRO A 192 -0.60 -8.04 23.96
CA PRO A 192 0.80 -7.73 24.29
C PRO A 192 1.26 -6.33 23.87
N VAL A 193 0.56 -5.67 22.93
CA VAL A 193 0.94 -4.35 22.38
C VAL A 193 0.09 -3.19 22.92
N LEU A 194 -0.98 -3.48 23.68
CA LEU A 194 -1.91 -2.47 24.21
C LEU A 194 -1.23 -1.36 25.00
N SER A 195 -0.27 -1.70 25.87
CA SER A 195 0.41 -0.67 26.67
C SER A 195 1.31 0.24 25.83
N GLY A 196 1.88 -0.26 24.74
CA GLY A 196 2.61 0.57 23.77
C GLY A 196 1.67 1.47 22.96
N LEU A 197 0.51 0.95 22.55
CA LEU A 197 -0.53 1.71 21.85
C LEU A 197 -1.05 2.87 22.73
N ARG A 198 -1.39 2.58 23.99
CA ARG A 198 -1.79 3.61 24.97
C ARG A 198 -0.72 4.68 25.16
N ALA A 199 0.55 4.29 25.32
CA ALA A 199 1.64 5.25 25.47
C ALA A 199 1.76 6.20 24.26
N LEU A 200 1.57 5.69 23.04
CA LEU A 200 1.56 6.53 21.84
C LEU A 200 0.35 7.46 21.78
N GLN A 201 -0.84 6.95 22.14
CA GLN A 201 -2.03 7.78 22.18
C GLN A 201 -1.88 8.92 23.21
N GLU A 202 -1.35 8.62 24.39
CA GLU A 202 -1.07 9.60 25.46
C GLU A 202 -0.02 10.64 25.06
N SER A 203 0.94 10.27 24.21
CA SER A 203 1.91 11.24 23.65
C SER A 203 1.30 12.17 22.59
N GLY A 204 0.03 11.95 22.22
CA GLY A 204 -0.69 12.69 21.21
C GLY A 204 -0.45 12.18 19.78
N ALA A 205 0.17 11.01 19.63
CA ALA A 205 0.37 10.41 18.31
C ALA A 205 -0.96 9.93 17.71
N LYS A 206 -1.01 9.91 16.38
CA LYS A 206 -2.08 9.26 15.63
C LYS A 206 -1.77 7.78 15.56
N VAL A 207 -2.62 6.94 16.12
CA VAL A 207 -2.34 5.51 16.27
C VAL A 207 -3.50 4.68 15.76
N ALA A 208 -3.17 3.65 15.00
CA ALA A 208 -4.10 2.63 14.58
C ALA A 208 -3.47 1.25 14.71
N SER A 209 -4.33 0.25 14.81
CA SER A 209 -3.95 -1.15 14.89
C SER A 209 -4.76 -1.94 13.88
N ILE A 210 -4.08 -2.76 13.09
CA ILE A 210 -4.73 -3.66 12.13
C ILE A 210 -4.28 -5.10 12.36
N HIS A 211 -5.05 -6.06 11.88
CA HIS A 211 -4.60 -7.45 11.74
C HIS A 211 -4.97 -7.94 10.32
N PRO A 212 -3.98 -8.06 9.41
CA PRO A 212 -4.18 -8.69 8.13
C PRO A 212 -4.42 -10.20 8.33
N MET A 213 -5.63 -10.69 8.04
CA MET A 213 -6.00 -12.11 8.16
C MET A 213 -5.53 -12.92 6.95
N PHE A 214 -4.31 -12.64 6.49
CA PHE A 214 -3.67 -13.28 5.35
C PHE A 214 -2.15 -13.30 5.54
N GLY A 215 -1.51 -14.27 4.90
CA GLY A 215 -0.06 -14.42 4.94
C GLY A 215 0.67 -13.55 3.91
N PRO A 216 2.00 -13.43 4.02
CA PRO A 216 2.80 -12.64 3.07
C PRO A 216 2.89 -13.25 1.68
N ASP A 217 2.64 -14.55 1.57
CA ASP A 217 2.59 -15.31 0.31
C ASP A 217 1.21 -15.19 -0.36
N THR A 218 0.36 -14.29 0.16
CA THR A 218 -0.98 -14.05 -0.37
C THR A 218 -0.88 -13.08 -1.53
N ASP A 219 -1.03 -13.63 -2.72
CA ASP A 219 -1.13 -12.89 -3.97
C ASP A 219 -2.45 -12.09 -4.02
N LEU A 220 -3.56 -12.70 -3.64
CA LEU A 220 -4.89 -12.09 -3.68
C LEU A 220 -5.43 -11.65 -2.32
N LEU A 221 -5.99 -10.45 -2.27
CA LEU A 221 -6.75 -10.02 -1.11
C LEU A 221 -8.27 -10.22 -1.22
N VAL A 222 -8.77 -10.71 -2.35
CA VAL A 222 -10.19 -11.09 -2.51
C VAL A 222 -10.56 -12.15 -1.46
N ASP A 223 -11.70 -11.93 -0.79
CA ASP A 223 -12.19 -12.71 0.36
C ASP A 223 -11.22 -12.78 1.56
N LYS A 224 -10.21 -11.90 1.61
CA LYS A 224 -9.36 -11.72 2.79
C LYS A 224 -9.83 -10.56 3.61
N ASN A 225 -9.63 -10.66 4.91
CA ASN A 225 -10.00 -9.60 5.84
C ASN A 225 -8.76 -8.84 6.29
N ILE A 226 -8.87 -7.51 6.38
CA ILE A 226 -8.01 -6.72 7.26
C ILE A 226 -8.88 -6.26 8.40
N LEU A 227 -8.58 -6.75 9.60
CA LEU A 227 -9.28 -6.32 10.80
C LEU A 227 -8.76 -4.93 11.19
N ILE A 228 -9.64 -3.94 11.23
CA ILE A 228 -9.36 -2.61 11.78
C ILE A 228 -9.81 -2.63 13.23
N CYS A 229 -8.86 -2.61 14.16
CA CYS A 229 -9.20 -2.61 15.59
C CYS A 229 -9.59 -1.21 16.02
N ARG A 230 -10.64 -1.10 16.85
CA ARG A 230 -11.09 0.10 17.56
C ARG A 230 -11.02 -0.12 19.06
N GLY A 231 -10.66 0.90 19.83
CA GLY A 231 -10.68 0.80 21.28
C GLY A 231 -9.70 1.75 21.96
N GLU A 232 -9.56 1.58 23.27
CA GLU A 232 -8.66 2.39 24.08
C GLU A 232 -7.20 2.27 23.58
N GLY A 233 -6.48 3.39 23.49
CA GLY A 233 -5.13 3.41 22.93
C GLY A 233 -5.06 3.64 21.42
N LEU A 234 -6.21 3.74 20.73
CA LEU A 234 -6.29 4.04 19.30
C LEU A 234 -6.99 5.38 19.06
N SER A 235 -6.63 6.07 17.97
CA SER A 235 -7.11 7.43 17.69
C SER A 235 -7.29 7.73 16.21
N SER A 236 -7.05 6.76 15.32
CA SER A 236 -6.91 7.00 13.88
C SER A 236 -7.26 5.78 13.03
N GLU A 237 -8.19 4.95 13.48
CA GLU A 237 -8.67 3.74 12.83
C GLU A 237 -9.24 4.03 11.42
N GLU A 238 -10.07 5.06 11.31
CA GLU A 238 -10.63 5.49 10.03
C GLU A 238 -9.53 5.98 9.08
N ALA A 239 -8.54 6.69 9.60
CA ALA A 239 -7.41 7.14 8.83
C ALA A 239 -6.51 5.97 8.38
N ALA A 240 -6.40 4.90 9.17
CA ALA A 240 -5.68 3.69 8.78
C ALA A 240 -6.43 2.90 7.72
N ALA A 241 -7.75 2.75 7.86
CA ALA A 241 -8.60 2.20 6.81
C ALA A 241 -8.34 2.94 5.49
N LEU A 242 -8.21 4.29 5.53
CA LEU A 242 -7.50 5.19 4.57
C LEU A 242 -6.66 4.44 3.54
N TYR A 243 -5.59 3.87 4.07
CA TYR A 243 -4.48 3.37 3.30
C TYR A 243 -4.75 2.00 2.70
N PHE A 244 -5.67 1.21 3.27
CA PHE A 244 -6.00 -0.14 2.79
C PHE A 244 -7.24 -0.17 1.89
N HIS A 245 -7.88 0.99 1.69
CA HIS A 245 -8.87 1.33 0.66
C HIS A 245 -8.78 0.60 -0.67
N SER A 246 -7.56 0.67 -1.20
CA SER A 246 -7.22 0.18 -2.54
C SER A 246 -6.86 -1.30 -2.57
N THR A 247 -7.01 -2.02 -1.45
CA THR A 247 -6.93 -3.49 -1.44
C THR A 247 -8.25 -4.12 -1.88
N SER A 248 -8.19 -5.34 -2.40
CA SER A 248 -9.38 -6.19 -2.59
C SER A 248 -9.85 -6.88 -1.30
N ALA A 249 -9.20 -6.61 -0.15
CA ALA A 249 -9.61 -7.15 1.14
C ALA A 249 -10.85 -6.43 1.69
N ASP A 250 -11.68 -7.20 2.39
CA ASP A 250 -12.73 -6.66 3.23
C ASP A 250 -12.14 -6.04 4.50
N LEU A 251 -12.46 -4.77 4.73
CA LEU A 251 -12.07 -4.07 5.95
C LEU A 251 -13.15 -4.31 7.01
N VAL A 252 -12.85 -5.17 7.97
CA VAL A 252 -13.77 -5.51 9.06
C VAL A 252 -13.36 -4.77 10.31
N THR A 253 -14.25 -3.96 10.86
CA THR A 253 -13.97 -3.27 12.11
C THR A 253 -14.36 -4.13 13.31
N ILE A 254 -13.47 -4.22 14.29
CA ILE A 254 -13.68 -4.98 15.53
C ILE A 254 -13.21 -4.18 16.74
N ASP A 255 -13.74 -4.50 17.92
CA ASP A 255 -13.19 -4.00 19.17
C ASP A 255 -11.85 -4.68 19.47
N ILE A 256 -10.84 -3.91 19.91
CA ILE A 256 -9.51 -4.42 20.24
C ILE A 256 -9.55 -5.39 21.42
N ASP A 257 -10.54 -5.27 22.32
CA ASP A 257 -10.73 -6.18 23.44
C ASP A 257 -11.41 -7.50 23.01
N GLN A 258 -12.03 -7.52 21.83
CA GLN A 258 -12.68 -8.70 21.25
C GLN A 258 -11.80 -9.42 20.22
N HIS A 259 -10.58 -8.91 19.98
CA HIS A 259 -9.60 -9.48 19.06
C HIS A 259 -8.78 -10.59 19.70
#